data_AF-A0A3D1JCV9-F1
#
_entry.id   AF-A0A3D1JCV9-F1
#
_cell.length_a   1.000
_cell.length_b   1.000
_cell.length_c   1.000
_cell.angle_alpha   90.00
_cell.angle_beta   90.00
_cell.angle_gamma   90.00
#
_symmetry.space_group_name_H-M   'P 1'
#
loop_
_entity.id
_entity.type
_entity.pdbx_description
1 polymer ?
#
loop_
_entity_poly.entity_id
_entity_poly.type
_entity_poly.pdbx_seq_one_letter_code
_entity_poly.pdbx_strand_id
1 'polypeptide(L)'
;DRSLLNQSIAFMISLVISVLLFLFFSQVISGIFQIAIYLRYDYPDLRLMQSLKQAWRMLRPVLWQYIWLQLSLIGWFILGLLALVIGILWANAYAYGVNAAFYEALKEDQAMTIA
;
A
#
# COMPACT_ATOMS: atom_id res chain seq x y z
N ASP A 1 41.62 6.65 -3.43
CA ASP A 1 41.76 6.00 -2.12
C ASP A 1 40.66 4.98 -1.95
N ARG A 2 40.97 3.70 -1.73
CA ARG A 2 39.98 2.60 -1.71
C ARG A 2 38.98 2.72 -0.55
N SER A 3 39.39 3.36 0.54
CA SER A 3 38.56 3.69 1.71
C SER A 3 37.38 4.61 1.36
N LEU A 4 37.65 5.69 0.61
CA LEU A 4 36.64 6.64 0.16
C LEU A 4 35.63 5.98 -0.79
N LEU A 5 36.09 5.11 -1.69
CA LEU A 5 35.22 4.35 -2.60
C LEU A 5 34.25 3.44 -1.82
N ASN A 6 34.74 2.71 -0.82
CA ASN A 6 33.90 1.83 0.00
C ASN A 6 32.85 2.61 0.80
N GLN A 7 33.22 3.79 1.32
CA GLN A 7 32.29 4.68 2.04
C GLN A 7 31.19 5.20 1.11
N SER A 8 31.55 5.62 -0.11
CA SER A 8 30.56 6.05 -1.12
C SER A 8 29.61 4.91 -1.51
N ILE A 9 30.12 3.68 -1.70
CA ILE A 9 29.28 2.52 -2.02
C ILE A 9 28.30 2.22 -0.87
N ALA A 10 28.78 2.20 0.37
CA ALA A 10 27.94 1.96 1.54
C ALA A 10 26.82 3.02 1.66
N PHE A 11 27.14 4.29 1.41
CA PHE A 11 26.16 5.38 1.40
C PHE A 11 25.11 5.20 0.29
N MET A 12 25.52 4.80 -0.92
CA MET A 12 24.57 4.58 -2.02
C MET A 12 23.62 3.42 -1.71
N ILE A 13 24.13 2.33 -1.12
CA ILE A 13 23.30 1.18 -0.72
C ILE A 13 22.31 1.60 0.37
N SER A 14 22.76 2.32 1.40
CA SER A 14 21.87 2.76 2.48
C SER A 14 20.80 3.73 1.98
N LEU A 15 21.14 4.61 1.04
CA LEU A 15 20.19 5.51 0.38
C LEU A 15 19.11 4.73 -0.37
N VAL A 16 19.50 3.76 -1.20
CA VAL A 16 18.55 2.93 -1.98
C VAL A 16 17.62 2.15 -1.06
N ILE A 17 18.16 1.51 -0.01
CA ILE A 17 17.35 0.77 0.97
C ILE A 17 16.37 1.71 1.67
N SER A 18 16.82 2.90 2.09
CA SER A 18 15.96 3.87 2.79
C SER A 18 14.81 4.35 1.90
N VAL A 19 15.07 4.60 0.62
CA VAL A 19 14.04 4.97 -0.36
C VAL A 19 13.03 3.84 -0.55
N LEU A 20 13.49 2.59 -0.71
CA LEU A 20 12.60 1.44 -0.86
C LEU A 20 11.70 1.22 0.36
N LEU A 21 12.25 1.34 1.57
CA LEU A 21 11.47 1.25 2.80
C LEU A 21 10.45 2.38 2.90
N PHE A 22 10.85 3.62 2.61
CA PHE A 22 9.93 4.76 2.61
C PHE A 22 8.76 4.55 1.65
N LEU A 23 9.02 4.08 0.43
CA LEU A 23 7.98 3.76 -0.54
C LEU A 23 7.05 2.65 -0.04
N PHE A 24 7.60 1.58 0.53
CA PHE A 24 6.82 0.49 1.10
C PHE A 24 5.87 0.97 2.20
N PHE A 25 6.40 1.66 3.22
CA PHE A 25 5.59 2.13 4.34
C PHE A 25 4.54 3.15 3.88
N SER A 26 4.89 4.04 2.95
CA SER A 26 3.95 4.99 2.37
C SER A 26 2.76 4.31 1.69
N GLN A 27 3.02 3.26 0.89
CA GLN A 27 1.96 2.50 0.21
C GLN A 27 1.05 1.76 1.18
N VAL A 28 1.63 1.04 2.15
CA VAL A 28 0.86 0.29 3.14
C VAL A 28 -0.07 1.22 3.93
N ILE A 29 0.47 2.32 4.46
CA ILE A 29 -0.31 3.29 5.25
C ILE A 29 -1.41 3.92 4.38
N SER A 30 -1.05 4.40 3.19
CA SER A 30 -2.00 5.03 2.27
C SER A 30 -3.18 4.12 1.95
N GLY A 31 -2.91 2.85 1.60
CA GLY A 31 -4.00 1.94 1.26
C GLY A 31 -4.87 1.54 2.46
N ILE A 32 -4.33 1.50 3.69
CA ILE A 32 -5.16 1.31 4.91
C ILE A 32 -6.15 2.47 5.06
N PHE A 33 -5.69 3.71 4.84
CA PHE A 33 -6.56 4.87 4.83
C PHE A 33 -7.58 4.83 3.68
N GLN A 34 -7.18 4.36 2.49
CA GLN A 34 -8.10 4.19 1.36
C GLN A 34 -9.25 3.25 1.70
N ILE A 35 -8.99 2.11 2.37
CA ILE A 35 -10.05 1.19 2.82
C ILE A 35 -11.03 1.90 3.77
N ALA A 36 -10.54 2.72 4.70
CA ALA A 36 -11.40 3.51 5.59
C ALA A 36 -12.22 4.59 4.86
N ILE A 37 -11.66 5.14 3.78
CA ILE A 37 -12.33 6.11 2.91
C ILE A 37 -13.41 5.41 2.08
N TYR A 38 -13.11 4.26 1.45
CA TYR A 38 -14.07 3.47 0.69
C TYR A 38 -15.26 3.05 1.56
N LEU A 39 -14.99 2.60 2.79
CA LEU A 39 -16.03 2.28 3.75
C LEU A 39 -16.92 3.47 4.10
N ARG A 40 -16.36 4.68 4.19
CA ARG A 40 -17.16 5.89 4.45
C ARG A 40 -17.97 6.32 3.23
N TYR A 41 -17.47 6.08 2.01
CA TYR A 41 -18.24 6.31 0.79
C TYR A 41 -19.45 5.37 0.70
N ASP A 42 -19.26 4.09 1.02
CA ASP A 42 -20.34 3.10 1.02
C ASP A 42 -21.34 3.31 2.18
N TYR A 43 -20.86 3.77 3.34
CA TYR A 43 -21.67 4.01 4.54
C TYR A 43 -21.47 5.45 5.05
N PRO A 44 -22.14 6.45 4.44
CA PRO A 44 -21.93 7.87 4.75
C PRO A 44 -22.35 8.25 6.18
N ASP A 45 -23.17 7.43 6.83
CA ASP A 45 -23.64 7.63 8.22
C ASP A 45 -22.52 7.39 9.26
N LEU A 46 -21.44 6.71 8.87
CA LEU A 46 -20.31 6.44 9.77
C LEU A 46 -19.49 7.71 10.00
N ARG A 47 -19.25 8.04 11.28
CA ARG A 47 -18.26 9.07 11.63
C ARG A 47 -16.86 8.62 11.20
N LEU A 48 -15.98 9.56 10.86
CA LEU A 48 -14.61 9.28 10.39
C LEU A 48 -13.83 8.30 11.29
N MET A 49 -13.92 8.48 12.61
CA MET A 49 -13.23 7.59 13.56
C MET A 49 -13.84 6.17 13.58
N GLN A 50 -15.16 6.07 13.36
CA GLN A 50 -15.85 4.80 13.30
C GLN A 50 -15.49 4.04 12.03
N SER A 51 -15.39 4.73 10.88
CA SER A 51 -14.97 4.10 9.62
C SER A 51 -13.55 3.58 9.71
N LEU A 52 -12.62 4.33 10.32
CA LEU A 52 -11.24 3.86 10.51
C LEU A 52 -11.18 2.63 11.44
N LYS A 53 -11.91 2.65 12.56
CA LYS A 53 -11.97 1.51 13.48
C LYS A 53 -12.57 0.27 12.83
N GLN A 54 -13.59 0.46 12.00
CA GLN A 54 -14.23 -0.63 11.26
C GLN A 54 -13.33 -1.19 10.17
N ALA A 55 -12.69 -0.33 9.37
CA ALA A 55 -11.71 -0.76 8.36
C ALA A 55 -10.56 -1.55 8.99
N TRP A 56 -10.04 -1.09 10.13
CA TRP A 56 -9.02 -1.82 10.88
C TRP A 56 -9.51 -3.20 11.36
N ARG A 57 -10.76 -3.29 11.83
CA ARG A 57 -11.37 -4.55 12.26
C ARG A 57 -11.47 -5.55 11.09
N MET A 58 -11.87 -5.07 9.91
CA MET A 58 -11.95 -5.88 8.68
C MET A 58 -10.57 -6.31 8.19
N LEU A 59 -9.57 -5.43 8.30
CA LEU A 59 -8.21 -5.70 7.81
C LEU A 59 -7.41 -6.62 8.72
N ARG A 60 -7.59 -6.53 10.05
CA ARG A 60 -6.81 -7.29 11.05
C ARG A 60 -6.65 -8.79 10.76
N PRO A 61 -7.69 -9.57 10.40
CA PRO A 61 -7.53 -11.00 10.13
C PRO A 61 -6.68 -11.30 8.89
N VAL A 62 -6.69 -10.44 7.88
CA VAL A 62 -6.00 -10.64 6.60
C VAL A 62 -4.84 -9.67 6.38
N LEU A 63 -4.37 -9.01 7.43
CA LEU A 63 -3.34 -7.97 7.37
C LEU A 63 -2.07 -8.45 6.67
N TRP A 64 -1.69 -9.71 6.91
CA TRP A 64 -0.51 -10.31 6.28
C TRP A 64 -0.68 -10.42 4.77
N GLN A 65 -1.86 -10.86 4.29
CA GLN A 65 -2.15 -10.94 2.86
C GLN A 65 -2.12 -9.56 2.21
N TYR A 66 -2.68 -8.55 2.90
CA TYR A 66 -2.61 -7.17 2.47
C TYR A 66 -1.15 -6.66 2.38
N ILE A 67 -0.30 -6.98 3.36
CA ILE A 67 1.12 -6.63 3.32
C ILE A 67 1.83 -7.27 2.11
N TRP A 68 1.57 -8.54 1.81
CA TRP A 68 2.11 -9.20 0.61
C TRP A 68 1.63 -8.55 -0.68
N LEU A 69 0.36 -8.15 -0.73
CA LEU A 69 -0.21 -7.43 -1.86
C LEU A 69 0.51 -6.10 -2.08
N GLN A 70 0.71 -5.31 -1.02
CA GLN A 70 1.45 -4.05 -1.10
C GLN A 70 2.92 -4.24 -1.51
N LEU A 71 3.57 -5.32 -1.04
CA LEU A 71 4.93 -5.66 -1.44
C LEU A 71 5.01 -5.97 -2.95
N SER A 72 4.02 -6.66 -3.51
CA SER A 72 3.95 -6.94 -4.95
C SER A 72 3.78 -5.68 -5.80
N LEU A 73 3.16 -4.62 -5.26
CA LEU A 73 2.95 -3.35 -5.95
C LEU A 73 4.24 -2.54 -6.09
N ILE A 74 5.24 -2.72 -5.21
CA ILE A 74 6.52 -2.01 -5.31
C ILE A 74 7.20 -2.28 -6.66
N GLY A 75 7.09 -3.50 -7.18
CA GLY A 75 7.62 -3.86 -8.51
C GLY A 75 7.07 -2.96 -9.62
N TRP A 76 5.77 -2.64 -9.57
CA TRP A 76 5.13 -1.73 -10.51
C TRP A 76 5.64 -0.29 -10.38
N PHE A 77 5.91 0.18 -9.16
CA PHE A 77 6.50 1.51 -8.96
C PHE A 77 7.93 1.59 -9.46
N ILE A 78 8.73 0.53 -9.32
CA ILE A 78 10.09 0.44 -9.86
C ILE A 78 10.04 0.47 -11.40
N LEU A 79 9.18 -0.34 -12.02
CA LEU A 79 8.96 -0.32 -13.47
C LEU A 79 8.48 1.05 -13.95
N GLY A 80 7.59 1.68 -13.18
CA GLY A 80 7.08 3.01 -13.46
C GLY A 80 8.16 4.08 -13.46
N LEU A 81 9.12 3.97 -12.54
CA LEU A 81 10.28 4.87 -12.47
C LEU A 81 11.21 4.68 -13.69
N LEU A 82 11.44 3.43 -14.11
CA LEU A 82 12.24 3.12 -15.30
C LEU A 82 11.58 3.67 -16.59
N ALA A 83 10.25 3.75 -16.63
CA ALA A 83 9.48 4.33 -17.72
C ALA A 83 9.35 5.87 -17.63
N LEU A 84 10.46 6.56 -17.31
CA LEU A 84 10.57 8.03 -17.27
C LEU A 84 9.47 8.72 -16.46
N VAL A 85 9.12 8.20 -15.28
CA VAL A 85 8.09 8.76 -14.36
C VAL A 85 6.65 8.65 -14.88
N ILE A 86 6.41 8.60 -16.19
CA ILE A 86 5.08 8.40 -16.79
C ILE A 86 4.50 7.06 -16.34
N GLY A 87 5.32 6.02 -16.24
CA GLY A 87 4.87 4.72 -15.74
C GLY A 87 4.42 4.74 -14.28
N ILE A 88 4.78 5.76 -13.48
CA ILE A 88 4.29 5.91 -12.10
C ILE A 88 2.80 6.29 -12.09
N LEU A 89 2.31 7.02 -13.10
CA LEU A 89 0.88 7.32 -13.23
C LEU A 89 0.06 6.02 -13.38
N TRP A 90 0.57 5.08 -14.18
CA TRP A 90 -0.03 3.76 -14.37
C TRP A 90 0.09 2.89 -13.13
N ALA A 91 1.24 2.88 -12.47
CA ALA A 91 1.43 2.14 -11.22
C ALA A 91 0.46 2.62 -10.13
N ASN A 92 0.19 3.93 -10.03
CA ASN A 92 -0.80 4.46 -9.11
C ASN A 92 -2.22 4.04 -9.47
N ALA A 93 -2.63 4.16 -10.73
CA ALA A 93 -3.95 3.70 -11.19
C ALA A 93 -4.16 2.21 -10.89
N TYR A 94 -3.13 1.39 -11.13
CA TYR A 94 -3.14 -0.03 -10.80
C TYR A 94 -3.27 -0.27 -9.28
N ALA A 95 -2.47 0.43 -8.46
CA ALA A 95 -2.53 0.31 -7.00
C ALA A 95 -3.91 0.69 -6.44
N TYR A 96 -4.55 1.74 -6.96
CA TYR A 96 -5.91 2.12 -6.56
C TYR A 96 -6.94 1.05 -6.90
N GLY A 97 -6.87 0.48 -8.11
CA GLY A 97 -7.75 -0.63 -8.52
C GLY A 97 -7.56 -1.87 -7.64
N VAL A 98 -6.32 -2.23 -7.33
CA VAL A 98 -5.99 -3.35 -6.45
C VAL A 98 -6.53 -3.13 -5.03
N ASN A 99 -6.38 -1.93 -4.47
CA ASN A 99 -6.91 -1.61 -3.13
C ASN A 99 -8.44 -1.61 -3.10
N ALA A 100 -9.10 -1.16 -4.16
CA ALA A 100 -10.56 -1.20 -4.29
C ALA A 100 -11.08 -2.65 -4.39
N ALA A 101 -10.47 -3.47 -5.24
CA ALA A 101 -10.79 -4.89 -5.36
C ALA A 101 -10.55 -5.64 -4.04
N PHE A 102 -9.47 -5.33 -3.33
CA PHE A 102 -9.21 -5.90 -2.01
C PHE A 102 -10.29 -5.51 -0.99
N TYR A 103 -10.76 -4.26 -1.02
CA TYR A 103 -11.86 -3.80 -0.18
C TYR A 103 -13.18 -4.53 -0.48
N GLU A 104 -13.49 -4.77 -1.76
CA GLU A 104 -14.66 -5.57 -2.14
C GLU A 104 -14.57 -6.99 -1.60
N ALA A 105 -13.42 -7.65 -1.75
CA ALA A 105 -13.17 -8.98 -1.19
C ALA A 105 -13.32 -9.01 0.34
N LEU A 106 -12.87 -7.97 1.05
CA LEU A 106 -13.09 -7.84 2.50
C LEU A 106 -14.57 -7.78 2.86
N LYS A 107 -15.39 -7.07 2.06
CA LYS A 107 -16.84 -6.99 2.32
C LYS A 107 -17.52 -8.34 2.12
N GLU A 108 -17.16 -9.05 1.06
CA GLU A 108 -17.73 -10.37 0.76
C GLU A 108 -17.41 -11.40 1.85
N ASP A 109 -16.17 -11.44 2.33
CA ASP A 109 -15.74 -12.33 3.41
C ASP A 109 -16.50 -12.06 4.73
N GLN A 110 -16.70 -10.79 5.07
CA GLN A 110 -17.48 -10.40 6.24
C GLN A 110 -18.97 -10.74 6.09
N ALA A 111 -19.53 -10.59 4.89
CA ALA A 111 -20.92 -10.97 4.61
C ALA A 111 -21.11 -12.49 4.73
N MET A 112 -20.17 -13.29 4.22
CA MET A 112 -20.17 -14.76 4.37
C MET A 112 -19.99 -15.23 5.81
N THR A 113 -19.34 -14.44 6.68
CA THR A 113 -19.17 -14.76 8.10
C THR A 113 -20.46 -14.55 8.92
N ILE A 114 -21.41 -13.77 8.41
CA ILE A 114 -22.68 -13.41 9.10
C ILE A 114 -23.87 -14.26 8.61
N ALA A 115 -23.73 -14.94 7.47
CA ALA A 115 -24.74 -15.84 6.88
C ALA A 115 -24.61 -17.28 7.41
#